data_AF-A0A3L7VFD3-F1
#
_entry.id   AF-A0A3L7VFD3-F1
#
_cell.length_a   1.000
_cell.length_b   1.000
_cell.length_c   1.000
_cell.angle_alpha   90.00
_cell.angle_beta   90.00
_cell.angle_gamma   90.00
#
_symmetry.space_group_name_H-M   'P 1'
#
loop_
_entity.id
_entity.type
_entity.pdbx_description
1 polymer ?
#
loop_
_entity_poly.entity_id
_entity_poly.type
_entity_poly.pdbx_seq_one_letter_code
_entity_poly.pdbx_strand_id
1 'polypeptide(L)'
;MEKPSSEDLAASNITASKHDGDSPIEELFRRFQSGQLSALEFGQKVLAVSIPSEGNLTPDLDRLKRTGYPEVVFGQGKSTEAIRRVTERLLETTDEILITRILPEQVRVLADVFPSTRWNHLAKTLRVSCSQVPLDPDSVQSARRVGVVTAGTTDESVALEARETLAWMGVASELIQDVGVAGPYRLLSRVPDLRRCAALICVAGMEAALPSALAGHVGCPVIAVPTSVGYGANLGGLAALLSMLNSCAANVTVVNIDAGFKGGYVAGLIANIDRDANSQR
;
A
#
# COMPACT_ATOMS: atom_id res chain seq x y z
N MET A 1 -38.30 42.36 15.77
CA MET A 1 -37.72 41.00 15.68
C MET A 1 -37.09 40.88 14.31
N GLU A 2 -35.84 41.35 14.19
CA GLU A 2 -35.06 41.31 12.96
C GLU A 2 -33.92 40.31 13.15
N LYS A 3 -33.70 39.46 12.14
CA LYS A 3 -32.59 38.50 12.07
C LYS A 3 -31.27 39.26 11.84
N PRO A 4 -30.13 38.84 12.42
CA PRO A 4 -28.84 39.34 11.96
C PRO A 4 -28.41 38.63 10.66
N SER A 5 -27.72 39.42 9.84
CA SER A 5 -27.20 39.17 8.50
C SER A 5 -26.02 38.19 8.45
N SER A 6 -25.87 37.56 7.29
CA SER A 6 -24.92 36.50 6.93
C SER A 6 -23.58 37.02 6.39
N GLU A 7 -22.97 37.99 7.05
CA GLU A 7 -21.65 38.53 6.69
C GLU A 7 -20.86 38.71 7.98
N ASP A 8 -20.02 37.72 8.35
CA ASP A 8 -18.84 37.88 9.24
C ASP A 8 -18.11 36.55 9.50
N LEU A 9 -17.92 35.74 8.46
CA LEU A 9 -16.95 34.62 8.49
C LEU A 9 -15.97 34.81 7.32
N ALA A 10 -15.20 35.89 7.41
CA ALA A 10 -14.04 36.09 6.56
C ALA A 10 -12.99 35.03 6.89
N ALA A 11 -12.83 34.07 5.98
CA ALA A 11 -11.78 33.08 6.00
C ALA A 11 -10.41 33.77 5.94
N SER A 12 -9.69 33.76 7.07
CA SER A 12 -8.27 34.05 7.09
C SER A 12 -7.51 32.83 6.54
N ASN A 13 -7.15 32.89 5.26
CA ASN A 13 -6.24 31.97 4.60
C ASN A 13 -4.89 31.95 5.34
N ILE A 14 -4.60 30.88 6.07
CA ILE A 14 -3.24 30.59 6.53
C ILE A 14 -2.59 29.73 5.44
N THR A 15 -1.86 30.39 4.56
CA THR A 15 -0.93 29.76 3.63
C THR A 15 0.22 29.15 4.43
N ALA A 16 0.37 27.83 4.36
CA ALA A 16 1.49 27.12 4.98
C ALA A 16 2.79 27.45 4.23
N SER A 17 3.66 28.22 4.90
CA SER A 17 5.04 28.48 4.49
C SER A 17 5.90 27.23 4.73
N LYS A 18 6.75 26.89 3.75
CA LYS A 18 7.79 25.86 3.87
C LYS A 18 8.91 26.35 4.81
N HIS A 19 9.46 25.40 5.59
CA HIS A 19 10.66 25.44 6.45
C HIS A 19 10.49 25.98 7.90
N ASP A 20 10.79 25.08 8.86
CA ASP A 20 11.08 25.27 10.30
C ASP A 20 10.07 26.01 11.20
N GLY A 21 8.81 25.56 11.23
CA GLY A 21 7.81 26.03 12.19
C GLY A 21 7.05 24.88 12.84
N ASP A 22 6.94 24.92 14.17
CA ASP A 22 6.13 24.04 15.02
C ASP A 22 4.85 23.54 14.36
N SER A 23 4.50 22.28 14.64
CA SER A 23 3.28 21.65 14.12
C SER A 23 2.03 22.49 14.45
N PRO A 24 0.97 22.44 13.62
CA PRO A 24 -0.27 23.17 13.88
C PRO A 24 -0.85 22.91 15.28
N ILE A 25 -0.59 21.73 15.83
CA ILE A 25 -1.00 21.33 17.18
C ILE A 25 -0.12 21.99 18.25
N GLU A 26 1.18 22.12 18.03
CA GLU A 26 2.11 22.81 18.95
C GLU A 26 1.81 24.31 19.03
N GLU A 27 1.45 24.95 17.92
CA GLU A 27 0.98 26.34 17.93
C GLU A 27 -0.34 26.49 18.69
N LEU A 28 -1.30 25.59 18.46
CA LEU A 28 -2.55 25.56 19.25
C LEU A 28 -2.27 25.34 20.75
N PHE A 29 -1.29 24.50 21.08
CA PHE A 29 -0.88 24.23 22.45
C PHE A 29 -0.20 25.45 23.10
N ARG A 30 0.68 26.16 22.40
CA ARG A 30 1.28 27.43 22.89
C ARG A 30 0.21 28.52 23.10
N ARG A 31 -0.80 28.58 22.24
CA ARG A 31 -1.94 29.50 22.40
C ARG A 31 -2.84 29.12 23.57
N PHE A 32 -3.02 27.83 23.84
CA PHE A 32 -3.68 27.35 25.06
C PHE A 32 -2.88 27.70 26.31
N GLN A 33 -1.57 27.45 26.33
CA GLN A 33 -0.69 27.78 27.47
C GLN A 33 -0.63 29.27 27.79
N SER A 34 -0.68 30.13 26.77
CA SER A 34 -0.71 31.60 26.93
C SER A 34 -2.10 32.16 27.31
N GLY A 35 -3.10 31.29 27.51
CA GLY A 35 -4.46 31.69 27.89
C GLY A 35 -5.30 32.29 26.76
N GLN A 36 -4.81 32.22 25.52
CA GLN A 36 -5.51 32.73 24.32
C GLN A 36 -6.58 31.75 23.79
N LEU A 37 -6.59 30.51 24.29
CA LEU A 37 -7.62 29.51 23.99
C LEU A 37 -8.10 28.89 25.30
N SER A 38 -9.41 28.73 25.43
CA SER A 38 -9.97 27.86 26.47
C SER A 38 -9.69 26.38 26.16
N ALA A 39 -9.80 25.51 27.19
CA ALA A 39 -9.63 24.07 27.01
C ALA A 39 -10.61 23.48 25.97
N LEU A 40 -11.84 24.01 25.92
CA LEU A 40 -12.86 23.59 24.96
C LEU A 40 -12.48 24.01 23.52
N GLU A 41 -12.04 25.25 23.34
CA GLU A 41 -11.61 25.76 22.02
C GLU A 41 -10.35 25.05 21.51
N PHE A 42 -9.41 24.76 22.41
CA PHE A 42 -8.24 23.94 22.07
C PHE A 42 -8.68 22.55 21.58
N GLY A 43 -9.53 21.85 22.35
CA GLY A 43 -10.04 20.53 21.97
C GLY A 43 -10.79 20.54 20.63
N GLN A 44 -11.66 21.53 20.40
CA GLN A 44 -12.38 21.69 19.14
C GLN A 44 -11.44 21.95 17.96
N LYS A 45 -10.43 22.80 18.14
CA LYS A 45 -9.47 23.13 17.06
C LYS A 45 -8.52 21.98 16.77
N VAL A 46 -8.09 21.22 17.77
CA VAL A 46 -7.28 20.00 17.57
C VAL A 46 -8.08 18.94 16.80
N LEU A 47 -9.35 18.74 17.14
CA LEU A 47 -10.24 17.84 16.42
C LEU A 47 -10.51 18.33 14.99
N ALA A 48 -10.67 19.64 14.78
CA ALA A 48 -10.88 20.22 13.45
C ALA A 48 -9.62 20.17 12.56
N VAL A 49 -8.43 20.31 13.15
CA VAL A 49 -7.16 20.04 12.43
C VAL A 49 -7.07 18.57 12.03
N SER A 50 -7.59 17.68 12.88
CA SER A 50 -7.64 16.23 12.62
C SER A 50 -8.77 15.83 11.64
N ILE A 51 -9.76 16.69 11.40
CA ILE A 51 -10.93 16.43 10.56
C ILE A 51 -11.12 17.59 9.58
N PRO A 52 -10.48 17.55 8.39
CA PRO A 52 -10.63 18.57 7.37
C PRO A 52 -12.08 18.74 6.92
N SER A 53 -12.51 20.00 6.76
CA SER A 53 -13.93 20.39 6.69
C SER A 53 -14.53 20.55 5.29
N GLU A 54 -13.92 20.09 4.19
CA GLU A 54 -14.52 20.26 2.86
C GLU A 54 -14.39 19.06 1.91
N GLY A 55 -15.55 18.49 1.55
CA GLY A 55 -15.81 17.90 0.23
C GLY A 55 -15.20 16.53 -0.11
N ASN A 56 -15.85 15.45 0.35
CA ASN A 56 -15.84 14.07 -0.20
C ASN A 56 -14.52 13.32 -0.48
N LEU A 57 -13.33 13.92 -0.34
CA LEU A 57 -12.05 13.25 -0.55
C LEU A 57 -10.96 13.88 0.32
N THR A 58 -10.78 13.30 1.51
CA THR A 58 -9.77 13.73 2.48
C THR A 58 -8.75 12.61 2.66
N PRO A 59 -7.56 12.68 2.02
CA PRO A 59 -6.50 11.72 2.27
C PRO A 59 -5.88 11.90 3.67
N ASP A 60 -5.42 10.80 4.25
CA ASP A 60 -4.73 10.69 5.53
C ASP A 60 -3.24 11.02 5.38
N LEU A 61 -2.92 12.31 5.57
CA LEU A 61 -1.56 12.84 5.49
C LEU A 61 -0.67 12.42 6.68
N ASP A 62 -1.26 12.02 7.80
CA ASP A 62 -0.51 11.59 8.99
C ASP A 62 -0.24 10.08 9.00
N ARG A 63 -0.74 9.32 8.02
CA ARG A 63 -0.56 7.88 7.93
C ARG A 63 0.90 7.46 7.93
N LEU A 64 1.77 8.22 7.25
CA LEU A 64 3.21 7.97 7.21
C LEU A 64 3.81 8.01 8.61
N LYS A 65 3.50 9.06 9.39
CA LYS A 65 3.99 9.20 10.77
C LYS A 65 3.48 8.09 11.69
N ARG A 66 2.22 7.67 11.52
CA ARG A 66 1.58 6.68 12.40
C ARG A 66 1.96 5.23 12.07
N THR A 67 2.19 4.92 10.79
CA THR A 67 2.28 3.53 10.31
C THR A 67 3.56 3.20 9.55
N GLY A 68 4.45 4.18 9.36
CA GLY A 68 5.70 4.04 8.61
C GLY A 68 5.55 4.09 7.08
N TYR A 69 4.32 4.11 6.55
CA TYR A 69 4.05 4.18 5.12
C TYR A 69 2.89 5.13 4.80
N PRO A 70 2.96 5.87 3.68
CA PRO A 70 1.90 6.79 3.32
C PRO A 70 0.63 6.08 2.85
N GLU A 71 -0.45 6.83 2.69
CA GLU A 71 -1.70 6.27 2.16
C GLU A 71 -1.54 5.87 0.69
N VAL A 72 -2.13 4.73 0.33
CA VAL A 72 -2.18 4.23 -1.04
C VAL A 72 -3.50 4.63 -1.70
N VAL A 73 -3.44 5.05 -2.95
CA VAL A 73 -4.62 5.48 -3.69
C VAL A 73 -5.27 4.29 -4.40
N PHE A 74 -6.47 3.92 -3.96
CA PHE A 74 -7.30 2.97 -4.71
C PHE A 74 -7.93 3.66 -5.93
N GLY A 75 -7.53 3.27 -7.14
CA GLY A 75 -7.95 3.93 -8.40
C GLY A 75 -9.26 3.42 -8.98
N GLN A 76 -9.60 2.14 -8.78
CA GLN A 76 -10.81 1.54 -9.35
C GLN A 76 -12.07 2.26 -8.85
N GLY A 77 -12.92 2.68 -9.80
CA GLY A 77 -14.17 3.39 -9.50
C GLY A 77 -14.01 4.88 -9.16
N LYS A 78 -12.78 5.40 -9.09
CA LYS A 78 -12.52 6.85 -8.93
C LYS A 78 -12.38 7.54 -10.29
N SER A 79 -12.78 8.81 -10.35
CA SER A 79 -12.48 9.66 -11.51
C SER A 79 -10.99 10.03 -11.56
N THR A 80 -10.48 10.30 -12.75
CA THR A 80 -9.09 10.74 -12.94
C THR A 80 -8.76 11.97 -12.11
N GLU A 81 -9.69 12.94 -12.05
CA GLU A 81 -9.52 14.17 -11.26
C GLU A 81 -9.47 13.88 -9.76
N ALA A 82 -10.27 12.94 -9.25
CA ALA A 82 -10.21 12.54 -7.85
C ALA A 82 -8.87 11.87 -7.51
N ILE A 83 -8.36 11.00 -8.38
CA ILE A 83 -7.04 10.36 -8.21
C ILE A 83 -5.94 11.43 -8.20
N ARG A 84 -5.99 12.38 -9.15
CA ARG A 84 -5.04 13.49 -9.25
C ARG A 84 -5.01 14.31 -7.97
N ARG A 85 -6.16 14.84 -7.52
CA ARG A 85 -6.25 15.70 -6.33
C ARG A 85 -5.73 15.01 -5.07
N VAL A 86 -6.06 13.73 -4.89
CA VAL A 86 -5.55 12.93 -3.76
C VAL A 86 -4.04 12.77 -3.83
N THR A 87 -3.52 12.45 -5.02
CA THR A 87 -2.09 12.23 -5.22
C THR A 87 -1.31 13.51 -4.97
N GLU A 88 -1.76 14.65 -5.52
CA GLU A 88 -1.17 15.97 -5.25
C GLU A 88 -1.12 16.26 -3.75
N ARG A 89 -2.23 16.01 -3.03
CA ARG A 89 -2.32 16.27 -1.60
C ARG A 89 -1.40 15.37 -0.77
N LEU A 90 -1.32 14.08 -1.11
CA LEU A 90 -0.44 13.12 -0.41
C LEU A 90 1.05 13.43 -0.65
N LEU A 91 1.42 13.90 -1.84
CA LEU A 91 2.80 14.30 -2.17
C LEU A 91 3.27 15.56 -1.41
N GLU A 92 2.37 16.30 -0.75
CA GLU A 92 2.78 17.40 0.13
C GLU A 92 3.53 16.91 1.38
N THR A 93 3.33 15.64 1.77
CA THR A 93 3.84 15.08 3.03
C THR A 93 4.71 13.84 2.82
N THR A 94 4.90 13.41 1.57
CA THR A 94 5.52 12.13 1.21
C THR A 94 6.23 12.26 -0.14
N ASP A 95 7.31 11.51 -0.34
CA ASP A 95 8.09 11.59 -1.60
C ASP A 95 7.56 10.67 -2.70
N GLU A 96 6.74 9.67 -2.33
CA GLU A 96 6.29 8.64 -3.25
C GLU A 96 4.93 8.04 -2.89
N ILE A 97 4.07 7.92 -3.90
CA ILE A 97 2.72 7.37 -3.79
C ILE A 97 2.52 6.21 -4.74
N LEU A 98 1.88 5.16 -4.22
CA LEU A 98 1.37 4.04 -4.99
C LEU A 98 -0.12 4.23 -5.28
N ILE A 99 -0.50 4.01 -6.52
CA ILE A 99 -1.88 3.98 -6.98
C ILE A 99 -2.17 2.57 -7.52
N THR A 100 -3.17 1.89 -6.96
CA THR A 100 -3.54 0.51 -7.31
C THR A 100 -4.79 0.45 -8.17
N ARG A 101 -4.90 -0.58 -9.02
CA ARG A 101 -6.06 -0.84 -9.90
C ARG A 101 -6.42 0.35 -10.78
N ILE A 102 -5.41 1.00 -11.34
CA ILE A 102 -5.55 2.16 -12.22
C ILE A 102 -5.79 1.73 -13.67
N LEU A 103 -6.60 2.52 -14.39
CA LEU A 103 -6.91 2.27 -15.80
C LEU A 103 -5.91 2.97 -16.74
N PRO A 104 -5.61 2.41 -17.93
CA PRO A 104 -4.66 3.00 -18.88
C PRO A 104 -4.96 4.46 -19.25
N GLU A 105 -6.24 4.81 -19.42
CA GLU A 105 -6.69 6.16 -19.75
C GLU A 105 -6.44 7.16 -18.61
N GLN A 106 -6.51 6.70 -17.35
CA GLN A 106 -6.19 7.53 -16.19
C GLN A 106 -4.68 7.78 -16.11
N VAL A 107 -3.87 6.76 -16.40
CA VAL A 107 -2.40 6.86 -16.40
C VAL A 107 -1.92 7.92 -17.39
N ARG A 108 -2.47 7.94 -18.61
CA ARG A 108 -2.07 8.92 -19.63
C ARG A 108 -2.19 10.35 -19.12
N VAL A 109 -3.33 10.68 -18.51
CA VAL A 109 -3.58 12.01 -17.96
C VAL A 109 -2.67 12.31 -16.77
N LEU A 110 -2.46 11.35 -15.88
CA LEU A 110 -1.66 11.55 -14.67
C LEU A 110 -0.16 11.63 -14.97
N ALA A 111 0.33 10.91 -15.97
CA ALA A 111 1.73 10.92 -16.39
C ALA A 111 2.15 12.29 -16.98
N ASP A 112 1.21 13.02 -17.58
CA ASP A 112 1.46 14.39 -18.06
C ASP A 112 1.51 15.42 -16.92
N VAL A 113 0.86 15.12 -15.78
CA VAL A 113 0.79 16.01 -14.61
C VAL A 113 1.97 15.81 -13.67
N PHE A 114 2.41 14.57 -13.46
CA PHE A 114 3.47 14.25 -12.51
C PHE A 114 4.81 13.99 -13.20
N PRO A 115 5.91 14.60 -12.74
CA PRO A 115 7.18 14.59 -13.47
C PRO A 115 7.90 13.23 -13.45
N SER A 116 7.67 12.40 -12.44
CA SER A 116 8.28 11.08 -12.30
C SER A 116 7.21 10.05 -11.98
N THR A 117 6.93 9.19 -12.97
CA THR A 117 5.94 8.12 -12.82
C THR A 117 6.45 6.81 -13.38
N ARG A 118 5.98 5.71 -12.80
CA ARG A 118 6.15 4.36 -13.32
C ARG A 118 4.80 3.68 -13.39
N TRP A 119 4.37 3.37 -14.60
CA TRP A 119 3.19 2.55 -14.84
C TRP A 119 3.59 1.10 -15.07
N ASN A 120 3.01 0.18 -14.29
CA ASN A 120 3.02 -1.23 -14.59
C ASN A 120 1.64 -1.64 -15.10
N HIS A 121 1.54 -1.84 -16.42
CA HIS A 121 0.28 -2.14 -17.10
C HIS A 121 -0.32 -3.49 -16.70
N LEU A 122 0.51 -4.51 -16.44
CA LEU A 122 0.06 -5.82 -16.00
C LEU A 122 -0.45 -5.79 -14.56
N ALA A 123 0.28 -5.10 -13.67
CA ALA A 123 -0.12 -4.90 -12.28
C ALA A 123 -1.30 -3.94 -12.12
N LYS A 124 -1.59 -3.13 -13.14
CA LYS A 124 -2.53 -2.00 -13.07
C LYS A 124 -2.16 -1.04 -11.92
N THR A 125 -0.88 -0.73 -11.77
CA THR A 125 -0.37 0.18 -10.73
C THR A 125 0.39 1.36 -11.34
N LEU A 126 0.30 2.52 -10.68
CA LEU A 126 1.10 3.70 -11.00
C LEU A 126 1.86 4.11 -9.72
N ARG A 127 3.19 4.13 -9.78
CA ARG A 127 4.02 4.79 -8.76
C ARG A 127 4.30 6.22 -9.22
N VAL A 128 4.12 7.18 -8.34
CA VAL A 128 4.35 8.60 -8.58
C VAL A 128 5.36 9.09 -7.54
N SER A 129 6.42 9.78 -7.97
CA SER A 129 7.45 10.30 -7.07
C SER A 129 7.77 11.77 -7.33
N CYS A 130 8.15 12.48 -6.28
CA CYS A 130 8.82 13.78 -6.39
C CYS A 130 10.32 13.64 -6.69
N SER A 131 10.88 12.44 -6.53
CA SER A 131 12.28 12.13 -6.79
C SER A 131 12.53 11.73 -8.25
N GLN A 132 13.73 12.05 -8.74
CA GLN A 132 14.23 11.64 -10.06
C GLN A 132 14.89 10.25 -10.03
N VAL A 133 14.88 9.56 -8.89
CA VAL A 133 15.43 8.20 -8.78
C VAL A 133 14.57 7.23 -9.60
N PRO A 134 15.17 6.32 -10.38
CA PRO A 134 14.42 5.30 -11.12
C PRO A 134 13.52 4.46 -10.20
N LEU A 135 12.24 4.37 -10.54
CA LEU A 135 11.24 3.60 -9.77
C LEU A 135 11.23 2.11 -10.11
N ASP A 136 12.30 1.57 -10.68
CA ASP A 136 12.38 0.17 -11.08
C ASP A 136 12.40 -0.77 -9.86
N PRO A 137 11.44 -1.70 -9.71
CA PRO A 137 11.45 -2.71 -8.65
C PRO A 137 12.75 -3.50 -8.53
N ASP A 138 13.46 -3.73 -9.64
CA ASP A 138 14.73 -4.48 -9.64
C ASP A 138 15.92 -3.67 -9.11
N SER A 139 15.77 -2.34 -9.03
CA SER A 139 16.80 -1.47 -8.46
C SER A 139 16.75 -1.41 -6.93
N VAL A 140 15.64 -1.86 -6.32
CA VAL A 140 15.42 -1.80 -4.87
C VAL A 140 16.38 -2.74 -4.15
N GLN A 141 17.19 -2.17 -3.25
CA GLN A 141 18.09 -2.92 -2.37
C GLN A 141 17.58 -2.87 -0.93
N SER A 142 17.59 -4.02 -0.26
CA SER A 142 17.21 -4.11 1.16
C SER A 142 17.92 -5.28 1.82
N ALA A 143 18.09 -5.23 3.14
CA ALA A 143 18.80 -6.27 3.90
C ALA A 143 18.11 -7.65 3.85
N ARG A 144 16.78 -7.65 3.64
CA ARG A 144 15.95 -8.84 3.60
C ARG A 144 15.07 -8.82 2.37
N ARG A 145 14.94 -9.96 1.71
CA ARG A 145 14.14 -10.11 0.49
C ARG A 145 12.84 -10.83 0.75
N VAL A 146 11.82 -10.45 -0.01
CA VAL A 146 10.51 -11.14 -0.05
C VAL A 146 10.41 -11.93 -1.36
N GLY A 147 10.02 -13.20 -1.28
CA GLY A 147 9.73 -13.99 -2.48
C GLY A 147 8.27 -13.80 -2.89
N VAL A 148 8.01 -13.48 -4.16
CA VAL A 148 6.66 -13.42 -4.75
C VAL A 148 6.51 -14.63 -5.66
N VAL A 149 5.60 -15.54 -5.31
CA VAL A 149 5.53 -16.87 -5.88
C VAL A 149 4.18 -17.06 -6.56
N THR A 150 4.17 -17.55 -7.81
CA THR A 150 2.92 -17.84 -8.54
C THR A 150 2.83 -19.29 -9.00
N ALA A 151 1.62 -19.83 -9.00
CA ALA A 151 1.36 -21.17 -9.53
C ALA A 151 1.46 -21.24 -11.05
N GLY A 152 1.05 -20.16 -11.73
CA GLY A 152 1.12 -20.03 -13.19
C GLY A 152 1.22 -18.57 -13.62
N THR A 153 1.25 -18.34 -14.93
CA THR A 153 1.35 -17.00 -15.54
C THR A 153 0.05 -16.20 -15.43
N THR A 154 -1.10 -16.86 -15.31
CA THR A 154 -2.40 -16.16 -15.22
C THR A 154 -2.56 -15.36 -13.93
N ASP A 155 -1.83 -15.73 -12.87
CA ASP A 155 -1.79 -15.01 -11.58
C ASP A 155 -0.82 -13.82 -11.57
N GLU A 156 -0.13 -13.56 -12.69
CA GLU A 156 0.97 -12.59 -12.78
C GLU A 156 0.53 -11.15 -12.45
N SER A 157 -0.66 -10.73 -12.85
CA SER A 157 -1.14 -9.36 -12.56
C SER A 157 -1.20 -9.07 -11.05
N VAL A 158 -1.69 -10.02 -10.26
CA VAL A 158 -1.79 -9.90 -8.80
C VAL A 158 -0.40 -10.00 -8.14
N ALA A 159 0.48 -10.86 -8.68
CA ALA A 159 1.86 -10.96 -8.21
C ALA A 159 2.68 -9.69 -8.49
N LEU A 160 2.50 -9.08 -9.66
CA LEU A 160 3.16 -7.82 -10.00
C LEU A 160 2.61 -6.65 -9.16
N GLU A 161 1.32 -6.64 -8.80
CA GLU A 161 0.80 -5.65 -7.83
C GLU A 161 1.50 -5.79 -6.47
N ALA A 162 1.72 -7.02 -6.00
CA ALA A 162 2.47 -7.25 -4.76
C ALA A 162 3.93 -6.79 -4.88
N ARG A 163 4.59 -7.05 -6.02
CA ARG A 163 5.97 -6.62 -6.29
C ARG A 163 6.11 -5.10 -6.37
N GLU A 164 5.19 -4.41 -7.05
CA GLU A 164 5.18 -2.94 -7.09
C GLU A 164 4.90 -2.34 -5.71
N THR A 165 4.10 -3.02 -4.89
CA THR A 165 3.88 -2.64 -3.49
C THR A 165 5.17 -2.77 -2.67
N LEU A 166 5.87 -3.90 -2.76
CA LEU A 166 7.15 -4.10 -2.07
C LEU A 166 8.18 -3.05 -2.51
N ALA A 167 8.24 -2.73 -3.80
CA ALA A 167 9.15 -1.74 -4.33
C ALA A 167 8.84 -0.31 -3.83
N TRP A 168 7.57 0.06 -3.74
CA TRP A 168 7.13 1.32 -3.10
C TRP A 168 7.46 1.35 -1.60
N MET A 169 7.46 0.20 -0.92
CA MET A 169 7.91 0.07 0.47
C MET A 169 9.43 0.01 0.63
N GLY A 170 10.21 0.06 -0.46
CA GLY A 170 11.67 -0.07 -0.42
C GLY A 170 12.16 -1.46 -0.02
N VAL A 171 11.36 -2.51 -0.26
CA VAL A 171 11.70 -3.90 0.04
C VAL A 171 12.03 -4.62 -1.27
N ALA A 172 13.22 -5.23 -1.31
CA ALA A 172 13.67 -5.99 -2.46
C ALA A 172 12.88 -7.30 -2.57
N SER A 173 12.48 -7.66 -3.79
CA SER A 173 11.64 -8.82 -4.03
C SER A 173 12.18 -9.72 -5.14
N GLU A 174 11.95 -11.02 -5.03
CA GLU A 174 12.29 -12.01 -6.06
C GLU A 174 10.99 -12.63 -6.60
N LEU A 175 10.75 -12.52 -7.90
CA LEU A 175 9.56 -13.09 -8.55
C LEU A 175 9.86 -14.51 -9.04
N ILE A 176 9.14 -15.49 -8.50
CA ILE A 176 9.29 -16.93 -8.79
C ILE A 176 7.98 -17.42 -9.40
N GLN A 177 7.97 -17.64 -10.71
CA GLN A 177 6.77 -17.99 -11.46
C GLN A 177 6.73 -19.47 -11.83
N ASP A 178 5.52 -19.92 -12.17
CA ASP A 178 5.25 -21.25 -12.72
C ASP A 178 5.64 -22.43 -11.80
N VAL A 179 5.42 -22.28 -10.49
CA VAL A 179 5.65 -23.33 -9.49
C VAL A 179 4.37 -24.07 -9.07
N GLY A 180 3.40 -24.20 -9.99
CA GLY A 180 2.11 -24.82 -9.70
C GLY A 180 2.20 -26.30 -9.32
N VAL A 181 1.27 -26.72 -8.46
CA VAL A 181 1.25 -28.06 -7.83
C VAL A 181 1.05 -29.24 -8.78
N ALA A 182 0.50 -29.00 -9.99
CA ALA A 182 0.38 -30.03 -11.02
C ALA A 182 1.74 -30.58 -11.49
N GLY A 183 2.81 -29.77 -11.35
CA GLY A 183 4.19 -30.17 -11.57
C GLY A 183 4.99 -29.92 -10.29
N PRO A 184 4.88 -30.77 -9.25
CA PRO A 184 5.41 -30.48 -7.91
C PRO A 184 6.95 -30.34 -7.89
N TYR A 185 7.64 -30.97 -8.85
CA TYR A 185 9.08 -30.81 -9.03
C TYR A 185 9.51 -29.35 -9.29
N ARG A 186 8.63 -28.52 -9.87
CA ARG A 186 8.90 -27.09 -10.12
C ARG A 186 9.04 -26.34 -8.79
N LEU A 187 8.15 -26.59 -7.84
CA LEU A 187 8.27 -26.06 -6.47
C LEU A 187 9.55 -26.56 -5.80
N LEU A 188 9.80 -27.87 -5.83
CA LEU A 188 10.98 -28.48 -5.19
C LEU A 188 12.29 -27.87 -5.69
N SER A 189 12.39 -27.57 -6.98
CA SER A 189 13.58 -26.92 -7.57
C SER A 189 13.86 -25.52 -7.03
N ARG A 190 12.84 -24.83 -6.51
CA ARG A 190 12.93 -23.45 -5.99
C ARG A 190 13.03 -23.38 -4.46
N VAL A 191 12.87 -24.49 -3.74
CA VAL A 191 12.96 -24.53 -2.27
C VAL A 191 14.25 -23.88 -1.72
N PRO A 192 15.45 -24.09 -2.31
CA PRO A 192 16.66 -23.41 -1.85
C PRO A 192 16.58 -21.88 -1.92
N ASP A 193 15.88 -21.34 -2.92
CA ASP A 193 15.69 -19.91 -3.10
C ASP A 193 14.67 -19.38 -2.08
N LEU A 194 13.53 -20.06 -1.97
CA LEU A 194 12.43 -19.72 -1.05
C LEU A 194 12.88 -19.65 0.42
N ARG A 195 13.78 -20.55 0.84
CA ARG A 195 14.31 -20.58 2.21
C ARG A 195 15.18 -19.38 2.58
N ARG A 196 15.64 -18.59 1.62
CA ARG A 196 16.44 -17.37 1.85
C ARG A 196 15.57 -16.12 2.05
N CYS A 197 14.26 -16.21 1.80
CA CYS A 197 13.36 -15.09 1.92
C CYS A 197 12.91 -14.88 3.37
N ALA A 198 12.75 -13.61 3.77
CA ALA A 198 12.24 -13.24 5.09
C ALA A 198 10.73 -13.47 5.24
N ALA A 199 10.00 -13.36 4.13
CA ALA A 199 8.60 -13.72 3.99
C ALA A 199 8.34 -14.12 2.53
N LEU A 200 7.24 -14.84 2.30
CA LEU A 200 6.80 -15.22 0.96
C LEU A 200 5.38 -14.73 0.72
N ILE A 201 5.10 -14.30 -0.51
CA ILE A 201 3.77 -14.00 -1.00
C ILE A 201 3.44 -15.11 -1.99
N CYS A 202 2.41 -15.91 -1.71
CA CYS A 202 2.01 -17.00 -2.59
C CYS A 202 0.69 -16.64 -3.27
N VAL A 203 0.74 -16.34 -4.56
CA VAL A 203 -0.40 -15.93 -5.38
C VAL A 203 -0.88 -17.11 -6.21
N ALA A 204 -2.13 -17.54 -5.99
CA ALA A 204 -2.68 -18.70 -6.71
C ALA A 204 -4.20 -18.63 -6.86
N GLY A 205 -4.67 -18.99 -8.05
CA GLY A 205 -6.08 -19.25 -8.36
C GLY A 205 -6.43 -20.75 -8.34
N MET A 206 -7.47 -21.12 -9.10
CA MET A 206 -7.99 -22.49 -9.20
C MET A 206 -8.38 -23.08 -7.82
N GLU A 207 -7.81 -24.22 -7.43
CA GLU A 207 -7.94 -24.86 -6.12
C GLU A 207 -6.98 -24.30 -5.05
N ALA A 208 -6.06 -23.42 -5.46
CA ALA A 208 -5.10 -22.73 -4.60
C ALA A 208 -4.34 -23.64 -3.63
N ALA A 209 -3.90 -24.82 -4.09
CA ALA A 209 -3.14 -25.75 -3.25
C ALA A 209 -1.68 -25.32 -3.00
N LEU A 210 -1.16 -24.37 -3.79
CA LEU A 210 0.25 -23.96 -3.73
C LEU A 210 0.69 -23.42 -2.37
N PRO A 211 -0.02 -22.50 -1.69
CA PRO A 211 0.41 -22.01 -0.38
C PRO A 211 0.59 -23.12 0.64
N SER A 212 -0.35 -24.09 0.68
CA SER A 212 -0.28 -25.25 1.58
C SER A 212 0.94 -26.14 1.28
N ALA A 213 1.21 -26.39 -0.01
CA ALA A 213 2.36 -27.20 -0.42
C ALA A 213 3.70 -26.48 -0.14
N LEU A 214 3.78 -25.19 -0.47
CA LEU A 214 4.97 -24.36 -0.31
C LEU A 214 5.33 -24.15 1.16
N ALA A 215 4.33 -23.94 2.02
CA ALA A 215 4.53 -23.62 3.42
C ALA A 215 5.26 -24.73 4.21
N GLY A 216 5.10 -26.00 3.81
CA GLY A 216 5.82 -27.13 4.41
C GLY A 216 7.33 -27.16 4.11
N HIS A 217 7.81 -26.34 3.18
CA HIS A 217 9.22 -26.30 2.78
C HIS A 217 10.02 -25.13 3.36
N VAL A 218 9.37 -24.19 4.04
CA VAL A 218 9.95 -22.92 4.49
C VAL A 218 9.66 -22.64 5.96
N GLY A 219 10.59 -21.95 6.62
CA GLY A 219 10.43 -21.53 8.03
C GLY A 219 9.88 -20.11 8.21
N CYS A 220 9.73 -19.35 7.12
CA CYS A 220 9.22 -17.98 7.15
C CYS A 220 7.69 -17.91 6.97
N PRO A 221 7.06 -16.76 7.29
CA PRO A 221 5.64 -16.55 7.03
C PRO A 221 5.31 -16.58 5.53
N VAL A 222 4.16 -17.17 5.20
CA VAL A 222 3.61 -17.24 3.85
C VAL A 222 2.28 -16.47 3.81
N ILE A 223 2.27 -15.37 3.07
CA ILE A 223 1.09 -14.54 2.84
C ILE A 223 0.41 -15.07 1.58
N ALA A 224 -0.68 -15.80 1.76
CA ALA A 224 -1.45 -16.38 0.69
C ALA A 224 -2.42 -15.35 0.10
N VAL A 225 -2.31 -15.13 -1.21
CA VAL A 225 -3.14 -14.19 -1.98
C VAL A 225 -4.00 -15.00 -2.96
N PRO A 226 -5.26 -15.29 -2.62
CA PRO A 226 -6.14 -15.98 -3.55
C PRO A 226 -6.42 -15.08 -4.73
N THR A 227 -6.50 -15.65 -5.93
CA THR A 227 -6.91 -14.89 -7.13
C THR A 227 -8.29 -15.33 -7.61
N SER A 228 -8.97 -14.44 -8.33
CA SER A 228 -10.21 -14.76 -9.05
C SER A 228 -9.98 -15.58 -10.31
N VAL A 229 -8.73 -15.95 -10.60
CA VAL A 229 -8.36 -16.80 -11.74
C VAL A 229 -8.87 -18.21 -11.53
N GLY A 230 -9.64 -18.69 -12.50
CA GLY A 230 -10.13 -20.05 -12.57
C GLY A 230 -11.46 -20.10 -13.29
N TYR A 231 -12.07 -21.29 -13.30
CA TYR A 231 -13.35 -21.52 -13.96
C TYR A 231 -14.24 -22.44 -13.12
N GLY A 232 -15.55 -22.41 -13.41
CA GLY A 232 -16.55 -23.29 -12.79
C GLY A 232 -16.53 -23.21 -11.26
N ALA A 233 -16.04 -24.28 -10.62
CA ALA A 233 -16.01 -24.42 -9.17
C ALA A 233 -15.08 -23.42 -8.44
N ASN A 234 -14.24 -22.66 -9.15
CA ASN A 234 -13.45 -21.60 -8.53
C ASN A 234 -14.32 -20.45 -7.96
N LEU A 235 -15.51 -20.22 -8.55
CA LEU A 235 -16.51 -19.25 -8.08
C LEU A 235 -15.93 -17.84 -7.84
N GLY A 236 -15.14 -17.33 -8.80
CA GLY A 236 -14.54 -16.00 -8.73
C GLY A 236 -13.50 -15.85 -7.60
N GLY A 237 -12.78 -16.93 -7.29
CA GLY A 237 -11.76 -16.99 -6.25
C GLY A 237 -12.25 -17.46 -4.89
N LEU A 238 -13.56 -17.72 -4.71
CA LEU A 238 -14.09 -18.17 -3.42
C LEU A 238 -13.53 -19.55 -3.03
N ALA A 239 -13.40 -20.48 -3.98
CA ALA A 239 -12.79 -21.78 -3.69
C ALA A 239 -11.32 -21.63 -3.29
N ALA A 240 -10.57 -20.75 -3.98
CA ALA A 240 -9.18 -20.45 -3.66
C ALA A 240 -9.05 -19.86 -2.25
N LEU A 241 -9.87 -18.86 -1.92
CA LEU A 241 -9.91 -18.23 -0.61
C LEU A 241 -10.20 -19.25 0.51
N LEU A 242 -11.25 -20.07 0.36
CA LEU A 242 -11.62 -21.07 1.37
C LEU A 242 -10.55 -22.16 1.51
N SER A 243 -9.94 -22.59 0.41
CA SER A 243 -8.82 -23.54 0.41
C SER A 243 -7.62 -23.01 1.20
N MET A 244 -7.22 -21.76 0.93
CA MET A 244 -6.11 -21.11 1.63
C MET A 244 -6.41 -20.89 3.12
N LEU A 245 -7.64 -20.50 3.48
CA LEU A 245 -8.06 -20.29 4.88
C LEU A 245 -8.11 -21.61 5.67
N ASN A 246 -8.47 -22.70 5.01
CA ASN A 246 -8.52 -24.04 5.62
C ASN A 246 -7.15 -24.74 5.61
N SER A 247 -6.07 -24.06 5.22
CA SER A 247 -4.74 -24.66 5.20
C SER A 247 -4.31 -25.09 6.61
N CYS A 248 -3.77 -26.31 6.72
CA CYS A 248 -3.22 -26.81 7.98
C CYS A 248 -1.83 -26.21 8.32
N ALA A 249 -1.20 -25.49 7.38
CA ALA A 249 0.12 -24.94 7.59
C ALA A 249 0.06 -23.70 8.50
N ALA A 250 0.67 -23.79 9.68
CA ALA A 250 0.58 -22.76 10.72
C ALA A 250 1.22 -21.41 10.34
N ASN A 251 2.12 -21.40 9.35
CA ASN A 251 2.78 -20.20 8.84
C ASN A 251 2.06 -19.56 7.64
N VAL A 252 0.84 -20.00 7.31
CA VAL A 252 0.01 -19.40 6.24
C VAL A 252 -0.97 -18.38 6.81
N THR A 253 -0.96 -17.16 6.27
CA THR A 253 -1.95 -16.11 6.54
C THR A 253 -2.55 -15.65 5.23
N VAL A 254 -3.88 -15.49 5.19
CA VAL A 254 -4.61 -15.22 3.93
C VAL A 254 -5.07 -13.77 3.86
N VAL A 255 -4.90 -13.15 2.70
CA VAL A 255 -5.49 -11.83 2.39
C VAL A 255 -6.71 -11.98 1.46
N ASN A 256 -7.36 -10.88 1.11
CA ASN A 256 -8.54 -10.93 0.25
C ASN A 256 -8.19 -11.35 -1.19
N ILE A 257 -9.21 -11.74 -1.95
CA ILE A 257 -9.10 -12.12 -3.36
C ILE A 257 -8.54 -10.94 -4.17
N ASP A 258 -7.56 -11.23 -5.02
CA ASP A 258 -6.85 -10.28 -5.88
C ASP A 258 -6.24 -9.09 -5.10
N ALA A 259 -5.90 -9.29 -3.82
CA ALA A 259 -5.31 -8.27 -2.97
C ALA A 259 -3.78 -8.38 -2.93
N GLY A 260 -3.15 -8.30 -4.11
CA GLY A 260 -1.69 -8.30 -4.25
C GLY A 260 -1.05 -7.17 -3.42
N PHE A 261 -1.70 -6.00 -3.40
CA PHE A 261 -1.34 -4.89 -2.50
C PHE A 261 -1.26 -5.30 -1.03
N LYS A 262 -2.30 -5.96 -0.49
CA LYS A 262 -2.28 -6.38 0.93
C LYS A 262 -1.21 -7.44 1.19
N GLY A 263 -1.02 -8.35 0.25
CA GLY A 263 0.04 -9.35 0.30
C GLY A 263 1.43 -8.70 0.38
N GLY A 264 1.70 -7.77 -0.54
CA GLY A 264 2.93 -6.97 -0.59
C GLY A 264 3.14 -6.17 0.69
N TYR A 265 2.10 -5.49 1.17
CA TYR A 265 2.16 -4.65 2.36
C TYR A 265 2.55 -5.44 3.62
N VAL A 266 1.86 -6.54 3.90
CA VAL A 266 2.14 -7.37 5.09
C VAL A 266 3.52 -8.00 5.02
N ALA A 267 3.92 -8.53 3.86
CA ALA A 267 5.24 -9.12 3.68
C ALA A 267 6.35 -8.05 3.81
N GLY A 268 6.12 -6.84 3.30
CA GLY A 268 7.03 -5.70 3.45
C GLY A 268 7.21 -5.28 4.90
N LEU A 269 6.12 -5.26 5.69
CA LEU A 269 6.22 -5.04 7.14
C LEU A 269 7.12 -6.09 7.79
N ILE A 270 6.90 -7.38 7.51
CA ILE A 270 7.69 -8.48 8.08
C ILE A 270 9.18 -8.35 7.72
N ALA A 271 9.49 -8.01 6.46
CA ALA A 271 10.86 -7.82 6.02
C ALA A 271 11.57 -6.66 6.77
N ASN A 272 10.82 -5.65 7.19
CA ASN A 272 11.33 -4.43 7.82
C ASN A 272 11.31 -4.42 9.36
N ILE A 273 10.85 -5.48 10.04
CA ILE A 273 10.77 -5.55 11.52
C ILE A 273 12.10 -5.22 12.23
N ASP A 274 13.26 -5.50 11.63
CA ASP A 274 14.56 -5.24 12.26
C ASP A 274 15.23 -3.92 11.82
N ARG A 275 14.58 -3.12 10.97
CA ARG A 275 15.09 -1.81 10.57
C ARG A 275 15.09 -0.83 11.75
N ASP A 276 14.10 -0.94 12.64
CA ASP A 276 13.95 -0.03 13.79
C ASP A 276 14.90 -0.38 14.95
N ALA A 277 15.24 -1.66 15.14
CA ALA A 277 16.13 -2.10 16.22
C ALA A 277 17.59 -1.61 16.08
N ASN A 278 18.02 -1.28 14.86
CA ASN A 278 19.36 -0.76 14.55
C ASN A 278 19.37 0.75 14.26
N SER A 279 18.20 1.39 14.07
CA SER A 279 18.10 2.84 13.87
C SER A 279 18.09 3.63 15.20
N GLN A 280 17.94 2.92 16.32
CA GLN A 280 17.94 3.46 17.69
C GLN A 280 19.21 3.10 18.49
N ARG A 281 20.28 2.62 17.84
CA ARG A 281 21.58 2.36 18.46
C ARG A 281 22.66 3.29 17.95
#